data_AF-A0A7V9FSU1-F1
#
_entry.id   AF-A0A7V9FSU1-F1
#
_cell.length_a   1.000
_cell.length_b   1.000
_cell.length_c   1.000
_cell.angle_alpha   90.00
_cell.angle_beta   90.00
_cell.angle_gamma   90.00
#
_symmetry.space_group_name_H-M   'P 1'
#
loop_
_entity.id
_entity.type
_entity.pdbx_description
1 polymer ?
#
loop_
_entity_poly.entity_id
_entity_poly.type
_entity_poly.pdbx_seq_one_letter_code
_entity_poly.pdbx_strand_id
1 'polypeptide(L)' 'PLLRDRATTDPDEAVRRAAVQALATGWRDHPGTGPLLRDHATTDLHWFVRQAAVQALATGWRNDPGAT' A
#
# COMPACT_ATOMS: atom_id res chain seq x y z
N PRO A 1 -10.17 7.07 6.31
CA PRO A 1 -11.13 5.96 6.54
C PRO A 1 -11.41 5.19 5.25
N LEU A 2 -12.12 5.78 4.28
CA LEU A 2 -12.54 5.10 3.05
C LEU A 2 -11.40 4.40 2.29
N LEU A 3 -10.28 5.08 2.03
CA LEU A 3 -9.18 4.49 1.27
C LEU A 3 -8.50 3.32 2.01
N ARG A 4 -8.42 3.35 3.34
CA ARG A 4 -7.88 2.22 4.10
C ARG A 4 -8.82 1.04 4.04
N ASP A 5 -10.12 1.29 4.22
CA ASP A 5 -11.13 0.24 4.12
C ASP A 5 -11.11 -0.41 2.74
N ARG A 6 -11.04 0.40 1.67
CA ARG A 6 -10.91 -0.10 0.29
C ARG A 6 -9.59 -0.83 0.04
N ALA A 7 -8.47 -0.34 0.58
CA ALA A 7 -7.20 -1.04 0.44
C ALA A 7 -7.23 -2.42 1.10
N THR A 8 -7.86 -2.56 2.27
CA THR A 8 -7.79 -3.79 3.07
C THR A 8 -8.90 -4.80 2.78
N THR A 9 -10.11 -4.35 2.46
CA THR A 9 -11.31 -5.23 2.47
C THR A 9 -11.99 -5.38 1.12
N ASP A 10 -11.63 -4.57 0.13
CA ASP A 10 -12.33 -4.61 -1.15
C ASP A 10 -12.05 -5.94 -1.88
N PRO A 11 -13.08 -6.67 -2.35
CA PRO A 11 -12.87 -7.92 -3.06
C PRO A 11 -12.12 -7.71 -4.38
N ASP A 12 -12.26 -6.55 -5.02
CA ASP A 12 -11.67 -6.22 -6.30
C ASP A 12 -10.22 -5.74 -6.13
N GLU A 13 -9.26 -6.46 -6.71
CA GLU A 13 -7.84 -6.14 -6.64
C GLU A 13 -7.48 -4.79 -7.30
N ALA A 14 -8.23 -4.36 -8.32
CA ALA A 14 -8.01 -3.07 -8.97
C ALA A 14 -8.43 -1.94 -8.03
N VAL A 15 -9.52 -2.12 -7.28
CA VAL A 15 -9.94 -1.17 -6.24
C VAL A 15 -8.92 -1.13 -5.10
N ARG A 16 -8.47 -2.29 -4.59
CA ARG A 16 -7.41 -2.33 -3.56
C ARG A 16 -6.13 -1.65 -4.04
N ARG A 17 -5.68 -1.94 -5.26
CA ARG A 17 -4.51 -1.31 -5.88
C ARG A 17 -4.66 0.21 -5.95
N ALA A 18 -5.79 0.70 -6.45
CA ALA A 18 -6.04 2.14 -6.57
C ALA A 18 -6.01 2.82 -5.19
N ALA A 19 -6.60 2.18 -4.18
CA ALA A 19 -6.58 2.68 -2.82
C ALA A 19 -5.16 2.70 -2.21
N VAL A 20 -4.37 1.63 -2.43
CA VAL A 20 -2.95 1.55 -2.04
C VAL A 20 -2.13 2.69 -2.68
N GLN A 21 -2.30 2.93 -3.98
CA GLN A 21 -1.61 4.00 -4.69
C GLN A 21 -2.04 5.41 -4.20
N ALA A 22 -3.33 5.60 -3.95
CA ALA A 22 -3.85 6.86 -3.41
C ALA A 22 -3.31 7.14 -1.99
N LEU A 23 -3.24 6.12 -1.13
CA LEU A 23 -2.66 6.24 0.21
C LEU A 23 -1.17 6.57 0.15
N ALA A 24 -0.42 5.90 -0.72
CA ALA A 24 1.01 6.12 -0.90
C ALA A 24 1.34 7.55 -1.36
N THR A 25 0.52 8.11 -2.25
CA THR A 25 0.75 9.44 -2.85
C THR A 25 0.22 10.58 -1.99
N GLY A 26 -0.99 10.47 -1.46
CA GLY A 26 -1.66 11.55 -0.73
C GLY A 26 -1.43 11.55 0.78
N TRP A 27 -1.03 10.43 1.37
CA TRP A 27 -0.93 10.26 2.83
C TRP A 27 0.37 9.59 3.26
N ARG A 28 1.48 9.90 2.59
CA ARG A 28 2.80 9.34 2.90
C ARG A 28 3.23 9.51 4.35
N ASP A 29 3.01 10.69 4.94
CA ASP A 29 3.51 11.00 6.29
C ASP A 29 2.53 10.55 7.39
N HIS A 30 1.39 9.98 7.00
CA HIS A 30 0.47 9.42 7.97
C HIS A 30 1.06 8.10 8.52
N PRO A 31 1.14 7.92 9.86
CA PRO A 31 1.87 6.81 10.47
C PRO A 31 1.38 5.42 10.05
N GLY A 32 0.07 5.25 9.81
CA GLY A 32 -0.51 4.00 9.31
C GLY A 32 -0.30 3.67 7.83
N THR A 33 0.27 4.56 7.02
CA THR A 33 0.42 4.31 5.57
C THR A 33 1.56 3.34 5.27
N GLY A 34 2.76 3.56 5.83
CA GLY A 34 3.90 2.67 5.65
C GLY A 34 3.61 1.21 6.09
N PRO A 35 3.07 0.96 7.30
CA PRO A 35 2.69 -0.38 7.74
C PRO A 35 1.70 -1.07 6.80
N LEU A 36 0.69 -0.36 6.32
CA LEU A 36 -0.29 -0.90 5.36
C LEU A 36 0.39 -1.30 4.04
N LEU A 37 1.32 -0.49 3.52
CA LEU A 37 2.06 -0.83 2.31
C LEU A 37 2.92 -2.09 2.50
N ARG A 38 3.56 -2.28 3.66
CA ARG A 38 4.35 -3.50 3.93
C ARG A 38 3.49 -4.74 4.00
N ASP A 39 2.34 -4.64 4.66
CA ASP A 39 1.37 -5.73 4.72
C ASP A 39 0.95 -6.11 3.30
N HIS A 40 0.44 -5.16 2.51
CA HIS A 40 0.05 -5.45 1.11
C HIS A 40 1.20 -5.93 0.23
N ALA A 41 2.44 -5.49 0.44
CA ALA A 41 3.59 -5.99 -0.31
C ALA A 41 3.88 -7.48 -0.04
N THR A 42 3.52 -8.00 1.13
CA THR A 42 3.88 -9.34 1.60
C THR A 42 2.70 -10.32 1.63
N THR A 43 1.49 -9.85 1.93
CA THR A 43 0.33 -10.70 2.24
C THR A 43 -0.81 -10.59 1.23
N ASP A 44 -0.89 -9.54 0.40
CA ASP A 44 -2.02 -9.41 -0.52
C ASP A 44 -2.03 -10.58 -1.52
N LEU A 45 -3.19 -11.21 -1.65
CA LEU A 45 -3.37 -12.38 -2.52
C LEU A 45 -3.08 -12.04 -3.98
N HIS A 46 -3.36 -10.80 -4.40
CA HIS A 46 -3.22 -10.40 -5.79
C HIS A 46 -1.89 -9.70 -6.05
N TRP A 47 -1.14 -10.22 -7.03
CA TRP A 47 0.22 -9.76 -7.33
C TRP A 47 0.28 -8.29 -7.77
N PHE A 48 -0.75 -7.77 -8.46
CA PHE A 48 -0.84 -6.35 -8.81
C PHE A 48 -0.86 -5.42 -7.59
N VAL A 49 -1.51 -5.82 -6.50
CA VAL A 49 -1.56 -5.02 -5.27
C VAL A 49 -0.20 -5.07 -4.59
N ARG A 50 0.41 -6.27 -4.50
CA ARG A 50 1.78 -6.42 -3.98
C ARG A 50 2.78 -5.57 -4.74
N GLN A 51 2.72 -5.59 -6.08
CA GLN A 51 3.59 -4.79 -6.94
C GLN A 51 3.43 -3.29 -6.67
N ALA A 52 2.19 -2.80 -6.59
CA ALA A 52 1.93 -1.39 -6.31
C ALA A 52 2.47 -0.96 -4.94
N ALA A 53 2.34 -1.83 -3.94
CA ALA A 53 2.86 -1.59 -2.60
C ALA A 53 4.41 -1.58 -2.58
N VAL A 54 5.06 -2.53 -3.24
CA VAL A 54 6.54 -2.56 -3.38
C VAL A 54 7.06 -1.31 -4.10
N GLN A 55 6.41 -0.90 -5.20
CA GLN A 55 6.78 0.32 -5.91
C GLN A 55 6.61 1.58 -5.04
N ALA A 56 5.51 1.64 -4.28
CA ALA A 56 5.26 2.73 -3.33
C ALA A 56 6.36 2.79 -2.25
N LEU A 57 6.74 1.65 -1.67
CA LEU A 57 7.81 1.58 -0.68
C LEU A 57 9.16 2.02 -1.27
N ALA A 58 9.51 1.52 -2.46
CA ALA A 58 10.76 1.86 -3.13
C ALA A 58 10.88 3.36 -3.45
N THR A 59 9.77 4.01 -3.79
CA THR A 59 9.75 5.43 -4.18
C THR A 59 9.58 6.37 -2.99
N GLY A 60 8.75 6.02 -2.00
CA GLY A 60 8.36 6.91 -0.90
C GLY A 60 9.06 6.64 0.43
N TRP A 61 9.59 5.43 0.64
CA TRP A 61 10.11 4.90 1.91
C TRP A 61 11.52 4.30 1.78
N ARG A 62 12.31 4.75 0.81
CA ARG A 62 13.69 4.30 0.56
C ARG A 62 14.64 4.28 1.77
N ASN A 63 14.38 5.08 2.80
CA ASN A 63 15.20 5.18 4.01
C ASN A 63 14.53 4.52 5.22
N ASP A 64 13.38 3.86 5.00
CA ASP A 64 12.67 3.17 6.05
C ASP A 64 13.25 1.75 6.23
N PRO A 65 13.63 1.34 7.45
CA PRO A 65 14.22 0.03 7.72
C PRO A 65 13.37 -1.15 7.25
N GLY A 66 12.06 -0.98 7.11
CA GLY A 66 11.16 -2.02 6.63
C GLY A 66 10.89 -1.99 5.13
N ALA A 67 11.66 -1.24 4.33
CA ALA A 67 11.55 -1.19 2.87
C ALA A 67 12.54 -2.13 2.14
N THR A 68 13.44 -2.77 2.88
CA THR A 68 14.42 -3.77 2.41
C THR A 68 14.17 -5.11 3.08
#